data_AF-A0A975BEF5-F1
#
_entry.id   AF-A0A975BEF5-F1
#
_cell.length_a   1.000
_cell.length_b   1.000
_cell.length_c   1.000
_cell.angle_alpha   90.00
_cell.angle_beta   90.00
_cell.angle_gamma   90.00
#
_symmetry.space_group_name_H-M   'P 1'
#
loop_
_entity.id
_entity.type
_entity.pdbx_description
1 polymer ?
#
loop_
_entity_poly.entity_id
_entity_poly.type
_entity_poly.pdbx_seq_one_letter_code
_entity_poly.pdbx_strand_id
1 'polypeptide(L)'
;MNSKKLSIIICLTAFIFAFTCLSFAEVPSLINYEGRLTDTDGNAVPDGTYEVQFSFYDVPSEGTALWSEMWDAATSPVMSINGVFNAMLGSHTPIPEDFFYDHSAVYLGIKVGADSEMIPRQRIGSVAYAMNAGYGGVPRGGILMWSGSASAIPKGWALCDGSAGTPDLRDRFIVGAGGAYSFGSTGGSVKTDLSHAHSISSESPGTNGAGNHVHSFSASFGVDFNSGDPTDKVREQSGDNDNNETVCSEGHKHNLNNVNTSAGGAHSHVVNSHAHGGKTGTGLDGVENRPPYFALCFIMKL
;
A
#
# COMPACT_ATOMS: atom_id res chain seq x y z
N MET A 1 -21.02 -50.81 12.46
CA MET A 1 -21.62 -49.78 11.59
C MET A 1 -20.68 -49.54 10.42
N ASN A 2 -21.06 -49.88 9.19
CA ASN A 2 -20.15 -49.83 8.02
C ASN A 2 -19.56 -48.43 7.86
N SER A 3 -18.24 -48.34 7.68
CA SER A 3 -17.47 -47.09 7.50
C SER A 3 -18.04 -46.17 6.41
N LYS A 4 -18.69 -46.76 5.40
CA LYS A 4 -19.41 -46.05 4.33
C LYS A 4 -20.66 -45.31 4.83
N LYS A 5 -21.40 -45.85 5.81
CA LYS A 5 -22.57 -45.19 6.41
C LYS A 5 -22.17 -44.06 7.36
N LEU A 6 -21.05 -44.20 8.07
CA LEU A 6 -20.51 -43.16 8.95
C LEU A 6 -19.96 -41.96 8.15
N SER A 7 -19.30 -42.19 7.01
CA SER A 7 -18.79 -41.12 6.15
C SER A 7 -19.91 -40.31 5.47
N ILE A 8 -21.01 -40.95 5.08
CA ILE A 8 -22.17 -40.27 4.47
C ILE A 8 -22.90 -39.41 5.52
N ILE A 9 -23.04 -39.88 6.75
CA ILE A 9 -23.67 -39.11 7.84
C ILE A 9 -22.83 -37.89 8.22
N ILE A 10 -21.50 -38.01 8.27
CA ILE A 10 -20.58 -36.90 8.56
C ILE A 10 -20.57 -35.87 7.41
N CYS A 11 -20.69 -36.29 6.15
CA CYS A 11 -20.82 -35.36 5.02
C CYS A 11 -22.18 -34.64 4.99
N LEU A 12 -23.27 -35.31 5.39
CA LEU A 12 -24.60 -34.69 5.42
C LEU A 12 -24.72 -33.66 6.55
N THR A 13 -24.11 -33.91 7.71
CA THR A 13 -24.10 -32.95 8.84
C THR A 13 -23.17 -31.77 8.60
N ALA A 14 -22.06 -31.95 7.88
CA ALA A 14 -21.18 -30.86 7.47
C ALA A 14 -21.82 -29.95 6.39
N PHE A 15 -22.68 -30.49 5.52
CA PHE A 15 -23.39 -29.69 4.51
C PHE A 15 -24.53 -28.84 5.11
N ILE A 16 -25.17 -29.31 6.18
CA ILE A 16 -26.23 -28.57 6.89
C ILE A 16 -25.67 -27.38 7.70
N PHE A 17 -24.41 -27.42 8.12
CA PHE A 17 -23.76 -26.33 8.86
C PHE A 17 -23.16 -25.22 7.97
N ALA A 18 -23.06 -25.45 6.66
CA ALA A 18 -22.52 -24.47 5.70
C ALA A 18 -23.59 -23.58 5.03
N PHE A 19 -24.87 -23.77 5.39
CA PHE A 19 -26.01 -22.99 4.89
C PHE A 19 -26.70 -22.20 6.00
N THR A 20 -25.93 -21.72 6.98
CA THR A 20 -26.40 -20.57 7.77
C THR A 20 -26.40 -19.38 6.83
N CYS A 21 -27.54 -19.14 6.20
CA CYS A 21 -27.84 -17.85 5.61
C CYS A 21 -27.43 -16.79 6.62
N LEU A 22 -26.46 -15.94 6.27
CA LEU A 22 -26.33 -14.67 6.95
C LEU A 22 -27.61 -13.91 6.59
N SER A 23 -28.64 -14.07 7.41
CA SER A 23 -29.75 -13.13 7.42
C SER A 23 -29.16 -11.81 7.90
N PHE A 24 -28.84 -10.93 6.95
CA PHE A 24 -28.90 -9.51 7.24
C PHE A 24 -30.33 -9.24 7.71
N ALA A 25 -30.49 -8.64 8.88
CA ALA A 25 -31.78 -8.12 9.28
C ALA A 25 -32.07 -6.95 8.31
N GLU A 26 -32.77 -7.24 7.22
CA GLU A 26 -33.30 -6.20 6.33
C GLU A 26 -34.28 -5.39 7.18
N VAL A 27 -33.95 -4.12 7.43
CA VAL A 27 -34.88 -3.20 8.06
C VAL A 27 -35.99 -2.98 7.03
N PRO A 28 -37.25 -3.37 7.31
CA PRO A 28 -38.30 -3.22 6.32
C PRO A 28 -38.46 -1.75 5.94
N SER A 29 -38.40 -1.43 4.64
CA SER A 29 -38.63 -0.09 4.10
C SER A 29 -40.12 0.28 4.12
N LEU A 30 -40.70 0.25 5.31
CA LEU A 30 -42.11 0.50 5.57
C LEU A 30 -42.29 1.82 6.32
N ILE A 31 -43.26 2.61 5.90
CA ILE A 31 -43.61 3.88 6.56
C ILE A 31 -45.00 3.77 7.17
N ASN A 32 -45.08 3.92 8.49
CA ASN A 32 -46.36 4.04 9.17
C ASN A 32 -46.98 5.41 8.88
N TYR A 33 -48.15 5.44 8.26
CA TYR A 33 -48.93 6.65 8.01
C TYR A 33 -50.29 6.56 8.72
N GLU A 34 -50.65 7.61 9.45
CA GLU A 34 -51.94 7.76 10.10
C GLU A 34 -52.61 9.03 9.61
N GLY A 35 -53.89 8.94 9.26
CA GLY A 35 -54.66 10.06 8.75
C GLY A 35 -56.10 10.02 9.23
N ARG A 36 -56.79 11.16 9.12
CA ARG A 36 -58.23 11.26 9.33
C ARG A 36 -58.90 11.66 8.03
N LEU A 37 -59.80 10.81 7.55
CA LEU A 37 -60.68 11.09 6.43
C LEU A 37 -61.93 11.82 6.93
N THR A 38 -62.26 12.91 6.25
CA THR A 38 -63.48 13.67 6.50
C THR A 38 -64.27 13.84 5.21
N ASP A 39 -65.58 14.01 5.34
CA ASP A 39 -66.41 14.50 4.25
C ASP A 39 -66.16 16.00 3.98
N THR A 40 -66.89 16.56 3.02
CA THR A 40 -66.82 17.98 2.64
C THR A 40 -67.31 18.93 3.72
N ASP A 41 -68.12 18.46 4.66
CA ASP A 41 -68.61 19.20 5.81
C ASP A 41 -67.66 19.09 7.02
N GLY A 42 -66.57 18.33 6.91
CA GLY A 42 -65.55 18.11 7.94
C GLY A 42 -65.92 17.03 8.96
N ASN A 43 -67.02 16.31 8.78
CA ASN A 43 -67.38 15.17 9.62
C ASN A 43 -66.49 13.97 9.28
N ALA A 44 -66.27 13.09 10.25
CA ALA A 44 -65.56 11.84 10.00
C ALA A 44 -66.33 11.00 8.98
N VAL A 45 -65.62 10.38 8.03
CA VAL A 45 -66.25 9.40 7.14
C VAL A 45 -66.77 8.20 7.95
N PRO A 46 -67.83 7.51 7.47
CA PRO A 46 -68.35 6.33 8.13
C PRO A 46 -67.31 5.25 8.38
N ASP A 47 -67.52 4.44 9.41
CA ASP A 47 -66.68 3.27 9.64
C ASP A 47 -66.81 2.28 8.47
N GLY A 48 -65.68 1.84 7.93
CA GLY A 48 -65.69 0.97 6.77
C GLY A 48 -64.35 0.84 6.07
N THR A 49 -64.37 0.13 4.94
CA THR A 49 -63.22 -0.10 4.08
C THR A 49 -63.23 0.88 2.91
N TYR A 50 -62.07 1.48 2.65
CA TYR A 50 -61.88 2.47 1.60
C TYR A 50 -60.75 2.04 0.67
N GLU A 51 -60.95 2.26 -0.62
CA GLU A 51 -59.86 2.21 -1.60
C GLU A 51 -59.04 3.48 -1.48
N VAL A 52 -57.72 3.37 -1.29
CA VAL A 52 -56.85 4.54 -1.11
C VAL A 52 -55.55 4.37 -1.88
N GLN A 53 -55.27 5.29 -2.79
CA GLN A 53 -54.00 5.36 -3.50
C GLN A 53 -53.09 6.38 -2.81
N PHE A 54 -51.90 5.93 -2.42
CA PHE A 54 -50.83 6.79 -1.92
C PHE A 54 -49.81 6.99 -3.02
N SER A 55 -49.33 8.22 -3.20
CA SER A 55 -48.31 8.53 -4.20
C SER A 55 -47.27 9.51 -3.67
N PHE A 56 -46.01 9.32 -4.06
CA PHE A 56 -44.91 10.23 -3.75
C PHE A 56 -44.55 11.08 -4.95
N TYR A 57 -44.27 12.35 -4.69
CA TYR A 57 -43.93 13.38 -5.68
C TYR A 57 -42.73 14.20 -5.21
N ASP A 58 -41.99 14.80 -6.14
CA ASP A 58 -40.97 15.82 -5.87
C ASP A 58 -41.53 17.25 -5.84
N VAL A 59 -42.79 17.44 -6.25
CA VAL A 59 -43.50 18.72 -6.31
C VAL A 59 -44.78 18.74 -5.46
N PRO A 60 -45.16 19.91 -4.90
CA PRO A 60 -46.33 20.02 -4.00
C PRO A 60 -47.69 19.89 -4.69
N SER A 61 -47.76 20.05 -6.01
CA SER A 61 -48.96 19.93 -6.85
C SER A 61 -48.56 19.61 -8.28
N GLU A 62 -49.48 19.03 -9.06
CA GLU A 62 -49.23 18.59 -10.45
C GLU A 62 -48.06 17.57 -10.54
N GLY A 63 -47.54 17.32 -11.74
CA GLY A 63 -46.39 16.44 -11.93
C GLY A 63 -46.71 14.94 -11.88
N THR A 64 -45.69 14.14 -12.18
CA THR A 64 -45.81 12.68 -12.27
C THR A 64 -45.45 12.04 -10.93
N ALA A 65 -46.18 11.01 -10.53
CA ALA A 65 -45.85 10.25 -9.34
C ALA A 65 -44.51 9.52 -9.55
N LEU A 66 -43.60 9.66 -8.57
CA LEU A 66 -42.32 8.96 -8.51
C LEU A 66 -42.48 7.54 -7.99
N TRP A 67 -43.50 7.34 -7.15
CA TRP A 67 -43.88 6.05 -6.59
C TRP A 67 -45.38 6.12 -6.28
N SER A 68 -46.06 4.97 -6.44
CA SER A 68 -47.46 4.83 -6.08
C SER A 68 -47.73 3.46 -5.51
N GLU A 69 -48.65 3.41 -4.56
CA GLU A 69 -49.15 2.18 -3.96
C GLU A 69 -50.67 2.22 -3.88
N MET A 70 -51.29 1.11 -4.27
CA MET A 70 -52.74 0.96 -4.28
C MET A 70 -53.22 0.07 -3.14
N TRP A 71 -54.04 0.60 -2.24
CA TRP A 71 -54.82 -0.16 -1.27
C TRP A 71 -56.19 -0.44 -1.86
N ASP A 72 -56.26 -1.52 -2.63
CA ASP A 72 -57.41 -1.93 -3.43
C ASP A 72 -58.59 -2.40 -2.57
N ALA A 73 -59.81 -1.95 -2.89
CA ALA A 73 -61.01 -2.24 -2.10
C ALA A 73 -61.35 -3.75 -1.98
N ALA A 74 -60.96 -4.57 -2.96
CA ALA A 74 -61.32 -5.97 -3.02
C ALA A 74 -60.30 -6.89 -2.32
N THR A 75 -59.04 -6.47 -2.25
CA THR A 75 -57.94 -7.33 -1.82
C THR A 75 -57.28 -6.88 -0.52
N SER A 76 -57.10 -5.58 -0.33
CA SER A 76 -56.42 -5.02 0.84
C SER A 76 -56.79 -3.55 1.05
N PRO A 77 -58.04 -3.28 1.48
CA PRO A 77 -58.50 -1.92 1.69
C PRO A 77 -57.89 -1.27 2.93
N VAL A 78 -57.92 0.06 2.96
CA VAL A 78 -57.70 0.81 4.19
C VAL A 78 -58.97 0.74 5.05
N MET A 79 -58.84 0.38 6.32
CA MET A 79 -59.94 0.40 7.28
C MET A 79 -59.98 1.75 8.00
N SER A 80 -61.13 2.41 7.98
CA SER A 80 -61.39 3.64 8.73
C SER A 80 -62.34 3.36 9.90
N ILE A 81 -61.99 3.86 11.09
CA ILE A 81 -62.80 3.81 12.30
C ILE A 81 -62.84 5.21 12.90
N ASN A 82 -64.03 5.78 13.06
CA ASN A 82 -64.29 7.18 13.40
C ASN A 82 -63.53 8.15 12.47
N GLY A 83 -63.44 7.80 11.19
CA GLY A 83 -62.69 8.54 10.19
C GLY A 83 -61.17 8.42 10.30
N VAL A 84 -60.60 7.74 11.30
CA VAL A 84 -59.15 7.56 11.45
C VAL A 84 -58.74 6.27 10.76
N PHE A 85 -57.60 6.29 10.05
CA PHE A 85 -57.01 5.11 9.43
C PHE A 85 -55.51 5.05 9.65
N ASN A 86 -54.97 3.84 9.51
CA ASN A 86 -53.54 3.57 9.51
C ASN A 86 -53.17 2.76 8.27
N ALA A 87 -52.04 3.09 7.65
CA ALA A 87 -51.50 2.39 6.49
C ALA A 87 -49.98 2.22 6.64
N MET A 88 -49.48 1.06 6.24
CA MET A 88 -48.05 0.76 6.23
C MET A 88 -47.52 0.87 4.80
N LEU A 89 -47.13 2.07 4.39
CA LEU A 89 -46.71 2.34 3.02
C LEU A 89 -45.46 1.53 2.67
N GLY A 90 -45.46 0.92 1.48
CA GLY A 90 -44.42 0.00 1.02
C GLY A 90 -44.80 -1.47 1.17
N SER A 91 -45.94 -1.79 1.78
CA SER A 91 -46.40 -3.18 1.98
C SER A 91 -46.99 -3.81 0.72
N HIS A 92 -47.52 -3.01 -0.21
CA HIS A 92 -48.08 -3.50 -1.48
C HIS A 92 -47.17 -3.20 -2.66
N THR A 93 -46.50 -2.05 -2.66
CA THR A 93 -45.49 -1.68 -3.66
C THR A 93 -44.22 -1.25 -2.92
N PRO A 94 -43.17 -2.10 -2.87
CA PRO A 94 -41.96 -1.79 -2.12
C PRO A 94 -41.39 -0.41 -2.48
N ILE A 95 -41.05 0.38 -1.46
CA ILE A 95 -40.34 1.64 -1.66
C ILE A 95 -38.87 1.32 -1.93
N PRO A 96 -38.26 1.83 -3.02
CA PRO A 96 -36.84 1.62 -3.28
C PRO A 96 -35.96 2.09 -2.12
N GLU A 97 -34.90 1.34 -1.79
CA GLU A 97 -34.02 1.62 -0.64
C GLU A 97 -33.41 3.02 -0.70
N ASP A 98 -33.01 3.47 -1.89
CA ASP A 98 -32.40 4.78 -2.12
C ASP A 98 -33.43 5.91 -2.39
N PHE A 99 -34.73 5.63 -2.32
CA PHE A 99 -35.77 6.58 -2.74
C PHE A 99 -35.65 7.93 -2.02
N PHE A 100 -35.49 7.95 -0.70
CA PHE A 100 -35.35 9.19 0.06
C PHE A 100 -33.95 9.82 0.00
N TYR A 101 -32.96 9.07 -0.50
CA TYR A 101 -31.60 9.60 -0.74
C TYR A 101 -31.54 10.40 -2.04
N ASP A 102 -32.21 9.92 -3.09
CA ASP A 102 -32.19 10.52 -4.43
C ASP A 102 -33.05 11.78 -4.55
N HIS A 103 -34.02 11.98 -3.65
CA HIS A 103 -34.99 13.08 -3.73
C HIS A 103 -34.80 14.12 -2.62
N SER A 104 -34.52 15.37 -3.02
CA SER A 104 -34.30 16.49 -2.07
C SER A 104 -35.57 16.96 -1.34
N ALA A 105 -36.75 16.64 -1.89
CA ALA A 105 -38.04 16.88 -1.28
C ALA A 105 -39.00 15.78 -1.74
N VAL A 106 -39.85 15.31 -0.83
CA VAL A 106 -40.90 14.32 -1.11
C VAL A 106 -42.22 14.83 -0.55
N TYR A 107 -43.28 14.70 -1.33
CA TYR A 107 -44.66 15.05 -0.97
C TYR A 107 -45.54 13.81 -1.11
N LEU A 108 -46.37 13.55 -0.11
CA LEU A 108 -47.38 12.51 -0.10
C LEU A 108 -48.70 13.06 -0.65
N GLY A 109 -49.17 12.46 -1.74
CA GLY A 109 -50.51 12.61 -2.27
C GLY A 109 -51.39 11.42 -1.89
N ILE A 110 -52.67 11.70 -1.65
CA ILE A 110 -53.66 10.73 -1.19
C ILE A 110 -54.92 10.89 -2.05
N LYS A 111 -55.37 9.79 -2.64
CA LYS A 111 -56.62 9.73 -3.40
C LYS A 111 -57.50 8.62 -2.83
N VAL A 112 -58.76 8.93 -2.55
CA VAL A 112 -59.71 7.95 -1.99
C VAL A 112 -60.74 7.58 -3.06
N GLY A 113 -60.78 6.31 -3.44
CA GLY A 113 -61.66 5.78 -4.50
C GLY A 113 -61.67 6.63 -5.77
N ALA A 114 -62.86 7.08 -6.15
CA ALA A 114 -63.09 7.86 -7.37
C ALA A 114 -62.84 9.38 -7.21
N ASP A 115 -62.54 9.85 -6.00
CA ASP A 115 -62.36 11.27 -5.73
C ASP A 115 -61.10 11.83 -6.42
N SER A 116 -61.03 13.16 -6.52
CA SER A 116 -59.78 13.82 -6.93
C SER A 116 -58.72 13.65 -5.85
N GLU A 117 -57.43 13.64 -6.24
CA GLU A 117 -56.33 13.61 -5.27
C GLU A 117 -56.42 14.82 -4.33
N MET A 118 -56.25 14.57 -3.03
CA MET A 118 -56.33 15.60 -2.01
C MET A 118 -55.17 16.60 -2.15
N ILE A 119 -55.53 17.89 -2.09
CA ILE A 119 -54.58 19.01 -2.14
C ILE A 119 -54.76 19.93 -0.92
N PRO A 120 -53.68 20.55 -0.38
CA PRO A 120 -52.28 20.40 -0.81
C PRO A 120 -51.67 19.06 -0.39
N ARG A 121 -50.70 18.55 -1.16
CA ARG A 121 -49.94 17.35 -0.79
C ARG A 121 -49.12 17.59 0.48
N GLN A 122 -48.98 16.56 1.30
CA GLN A 122 -48.27 16.67 2.57
C GLN A 122 -46.76 16.47 2.34
N ARG A 123 -45.93 17.48 2.67
CA ARG A 123 -44.47 17.32 2.62
C ARG A 123 -44.02 16.30 3.69
N ILE A 124 -43.21 15.33 3.27
CA ILE A 124 -42.56 14.39 4.18
C ILE A 124 -41.29 15.05 4.73
N GLY A 125 -41.15 15.06 6.05
CA GLY A 125 -40.00 15.58 6.76
C GLY A 125 -39.29 14.50 7.57
N SER A 126 -38.02 14.72 7.88
CA SER A 126 -37.30 13.88 8.84
C SER A 126 -37.86 14.04 10.24
N VAL A 127 -37.87 12.96 11.03
CA VAL A 127 -38.13 13.02 12.47
C VAL A 127 -36.86 13.42 13.22
N ALA A 128 -36.99 14.15 14.34
CA ALA A 128 -35.87 14.76 15.05
C ALA A 128 -34.74 13.77 15.40
N TYR A 129 -35.09 12.55 15.84
CA TYR A 129 -34.08 11.51 16.12
C TYR A 129 -33.43 10.94 14.85
N ALA A 130 -34.15 10.89 13.72
CA ALA A 130 -33.59 10.46 12.44
C ALA A 130 -32.67 11.51 11.82
N MET A 131 -32.82 12.79 12.18
CA MET A 131 -31.86 13.83 11.74
C MET A 131 -30.44 13.54 12.21
N ASN A 132 -30.27 12.84 13.34
CA ASN A 132 -28.97 12.39 13.81
C ASN A 132 -28.34 11.33 12.89
N ALA A 133 -29.15 10.48 12.25
CA ALA A 133 -28.67 9.49 11.28
C ALA A 133 -28.24 10.14 9.94
N GLY A 134 -28.83 11.30 9.59
CA GLY A 134 -28.45 12.07 8.40
C GLY A 134 -27.02 12.61 8.40
N TYR A 135 -26.32 12.60 9.54
CA TYR A 135 -24.90 12.92 9.60
C TYR A 135 -24.00 11.79 9.07
N GLY A 136 -24.57 10.63 8.72
CA GLY A 136 -23.86 9.46 8.25
C GLY A 136 -23.11 8.76 9.39
N GLY A 137 -22.90 7.46 9.28
CA GLY A 137 -22.06 6.72 10.23
C GLY A 137 -20.60 7.19 10.28
N VAL A 138 -20.22 8.12 9.38
CA VAL A 138 -18.87 8.69 9.29
C VAL A 138 -18.91 10.16 9.72
N PRO A 139 -18.19 10.55 10.78
CA PRO A 139 -18.14 11.93 11.22
C PRO A 139 -17.52 12.83 10.14
N ARG A 140 -17.86 14.13 10.16
CA ARG A 140 -17.20 15.15 9.31
C ARG A 140 -15.68 15.09 9.54
N GLY A 141 -14.91 15.13 8.45
CA GLY A 141 -13.47 14.92 8.47
C GLY A 141 -13.03 13.45 8.39
N GLY A 142 -13.96 12.50 8.48
CA GLY A 142 -13.67 11.08 8.26
C GLY A 142 -13.26 10.81 6.80
N ILE A 143 -12.24 9.98 6.61
CA ILE A 143 -11.67 9.65 5.30
C ILE A 143 -11.92 8.18 4.98
N LEU A 144 -12.40 7.91 3.77
CA LEU A 144 -12.63 6.56 3.25
C LEU A 144 -11.90 6.33 1.93
N MET A 145 -11.62 5.06 1.62
CA MET A 145 -11.23 4.64 0.28
C MET A 145 -12.50 4.49 -0.59
N TRP A 146 -12.48 5.11 -1.76
CA TRP A 146 -13.59 5.17 -2.72
C TRP A 146 -13.18 4.55 -4.05
N SER A 147 -14.01 3.59 -4.52
CA SER A 147 -13.77 2.84 -5.76
C SER A 147 -14.34 3.49 -7.02
N GLY A 148 -15.17 4.52 -6.88
CA GLY A 148 -15.62 5.33 -8.01
C GLY A 148 -14.58 6.35 -8.47
N SER A 149 -14.86 7.00 -9.60
CA SER A 149 -14.03 8.10 -10.11
C SER A 149 -14.14 9.35 -9.24
N ALA A 150 -13.14 10.22 -9.33
CA ALA A 150 -13.17 11.54 -8.69
C ALA A 150 -14.32 12.44 -9.19
N SER A 151 -14.83 12.19 -10.40
CA SER A 151 -15.98 12.90 -10.97
C SER A 151 -17.34 12.41 -10.45
N ALA A 152 -17.39 11.24 -9.81
CA ALA A 152 -18.60 10.62 -9.29
C ALA A 152 -18.61 10.59 -7.76
N ILE A 153 -17.89 11.51 -7.11
CA ILE A 153 -17.88 11.63 -5.65
C ILE A 153 -19.28 12.03 -5.18
N PRO A 154 -19.89 11.29 -4.23
CA PRO A 154 -21.22 11.60 -3.74
C PRO A 154 -21.32 12.97 -3.07
N LYS A 155 -22.51 13.56 -3.10
CA LYS A 155 -22.78 14.82 -2.42
C LYS A 155 -22.46 14.71 -0.93
N GLY A 156 -21.82 15.74 -0.38
CA GLY A 156 -21.40 15.77 1.02
C GLY A 156 -20.04 15.13 1.30
N TRP A 157 -19.29 14.77 0.24
CA TRP A 157 -17.91 14.31 0.28
C TRP A 157 -17.03 15.14 -0.64
N ALA A 158 -15.73 15.16 -0.40
CA ALA A 158 -14.72 15.80 -1.25
C ALA A 158 -13.51 14.90 -1.47
N LEU A 159 -12.81 15.08 -2.59
CA LEU A 159 -11.53 14.39 -2.84
C LEU A 159 -10.47 14.88 -1.86
N CYS A 160 -9.63 13.96 -1.37
CA CYS A 160 -8.46 14.27 -0.56
C CYS A 160 -7.30 14.72 -1.48
N ASP A 161 -7.40 15.92 -2.03
CA ASP A 161 -6.44 16.53 -2.96
C ASP A 161 -5.82 17.84 -2.44
N GLY A 162 -6.09 18.21 -1.19
CA GLY A 162 -5.64 19.47 -0.60
C GLY A 162 -6.62 20.64 -0.77
N SER A 163 -7.68 20.47 -1.55
CA SER A 163 -8.73 21.47 -1.73
C SER A 163 -9.84 21.31 -0.68
N ALA A 164 -10.73 22.30 -0.55
CA ALA A 164 -11.90 22.24 0.35
C ALA A 164 -11.58 21.85 1.82
N GLY A 165 -10.36 22.10 2.29
CA GLY A 165 -9.90 21.74 3.63
C GLY A 165 -9.56 20.25 3.81
N THR A 166 -9.51 19.46 2.74
CA THR A 166 -9.06 18.06 2.78
C THR A 166 -7.53 17.98 2.81
N PRO A 167 -6.93 16.92 3.38
CA PRO A 167 -5.52 16.63 3.16
C PRO A 167 -5.28 16.16 1.72
N ASP A 168 -4.10 16.42 1.14
CA ASP A 168 -3.72 15.84 -0.15
C ASP A 168 -3.13 14.43 0.05
N LEU A 169 -3.92 13.40 -0.26
CA LEU A 169 -3.55 11.99 -0.09
C LEU A 169 -3.23 11.28 -1.41
N ARG A 170 -3.21 12.00 -2.53
CA ARG A 170 -2.86 11.44 -3.84
C ARG A 170 -1.41 10.98 -3.83
N ASP A 171 -1.16 9.82 -4.45
CA ASP A 171 0.16 9.19 -4.57
C ASP A 171 0.90 8.91 -3.23
N ARG A 172 0.14 8.84 -2.13
CA ARG A 172 0.68 8.63 -0.77
C ARG A 172 0.24 7.31 -0.19
N PHE A 173 1.13 6.73 0.60
CA PHE A 173 0.80 5.63 1.50
C PHE A 173 0.38 6.19 2.86
N ILE A 174 -0.68 5.65 3.44
CA ILE A 174 -1.23 6.12 4.72
C ILE A 174 -0.52 5.42 5.88
N VAL A 175 -0.04 6.22 6.84
CA VAL A 175 0.59 5.73 8.07
C VAL A 175 -0.17 6.26 9.29
N GLY A 176 -0.31 5.44 10.33
CA GLY A 176 -0.92 5.86 11.59
C GLY A 176 -0.06 6.89 12.31
N ALA A 177 -0.67 8.01 12.72
CA ALA A 177 -0.02 9.03 13.52
C ALA A 177 -0.01 8.67 15.02
N GLY A 178 0.91 9.27 15.79
CA GLY A 178 0.95 9.16 17.26
C GLY A 178 2.22 8.55 17.85
N GLY A 179 3.18 8.15 16.99
CA GLY A 179 4.51 7.68 17.40
C GLY A 179 5.61 8.41 16.64
N ALA A 180 6.36 7.69 15.82
CA ALA A 180 7.40 8.26 14.94
C ALA A 180 6.85 9.29 13.93
N TYR A 181 5.55 9.25 13.64
CA TYR A 181 4.87 10.14 12.72
C TYR A 181 3.86 11.01 13.49
N SER A 182 4.05 12.32 13.45
CA SER A 182 3.10 13.28 14.02
C SER A 182 1.88 13.46 13.11
N PHE A 183 0.78 13.95 13.68
CA PHE A 183 -0.43 14.25 12.91
C PHE A 183 -0.11 15.22 11.76
N GLY A 184 -0.58 14.91 10.55
CA GLY A 184 -0.39 15.73 9.36
C GLY A 184 1.03 15.71 8.78
N SER A 185 1.98 14.99 9.38
CA SER A 185 3.32 14.85 8.81
C SER A 185 3.28 14.08 7.50
N THR A 186 3.98 14.60 6.49
CA THR A 186 4.19 13.92 5.21
C THR A 186 5.65 13.53 5.05
N GLY A 187 5.92 12.42 4.37
CA GLY A 187 7.28 11.98 4.09
C GLY A 187 7.31 10.87 3.04
N GLY A 188 8.48 10.27 2.86
CA GLY A 188 8.74 9.32 1.78
C GLY A 188 9.08 9.99 0.46
N SER A 189 9.51 9.19 -0.50
CA SER A 189 9.75 9.61 -1.88
C SER A 189 9.10 8.60 -2.81
N VAL A 190 8.66 9.05 -3.99
CA VAL A 190 8.20 8.15 -5.06
C VAL A 190 9.33 7.23 -5.49
N LYS A 191 10.57 7.76 -5.55
CA LYS A 191 11.77 6.98 -5.85
C LYS A 191 12.92 7.37 -4.93
N THR A 192 13.69 6.41 -4.45
CA THR A 192 14.88 6.68 -3.64
C THR A 192 16.11 6.71 -4.53
N ASP A 193 16.81 7.83 -4.59
CA ASP A 193 18.13 7.85 -5.22
C ASP A 193 19.10 7.04 -4.36
N LEU A 194 19.72 6.02 -4.97
CA LEU A 194 20.65 5.13 -4.28
C LEU A 194 22.08 5.44 -4.74
N SER A 195 22.54 6.65 -4.43
CA SER A 195 23.97 6.96 -4.55
C SER A 195 24.70 6.35 -3.35
N HIS A 196 25.38 5.23 -3.55
CA HIS A 196 26.38 4.75 -2.61
C HIS A 196 27.71 4.56 -3.34
N ALA A 197 28.79 5.01 -2.70
CA ALA A 197 30.15 4.88 -3.19
C ALA A 197 30.92 3.98 -2.23
N HIS A 198 31.59 2.96 -2.77
CA HIS A 198 32.59 2.21 -2.03
C HIS A 198 33.94 2.85 -2.29
N SER A 199 34.48 3.56 -1.29
CA SER A 199 35.87 4.02 -1.31
C SER A 199 36.75 2.96 -0.67
N ILE A 200 37.79 2.51 -1.37
CA ILE A 200 38.98 1.99 -0.71
C ILE A 200 39.75 3.24 -0.27
N SER A 201 39.77 3.53 1.04
CA SER A 201 40.66 4.56 1.57
C SER A 201 42.08 4.13 1.23
N SER A 202 42.77 4.95 0.44
CA SER A 202 44.17 4.77 0.08
C SER A 202 45.07 4.84 1.32
N GLU A 203 45.11 3.77 2.10
CA GLU A 203 46.30 3.36 2.82
C GLU A 203 47.03 2.46 1.84
N SER A 204 48.01 3.01 1.12
CA SER A 204 48.82 2.27 0.15
C SER A 204 49.17 0.87 0.65
N PRO A 205 48.66 -0.24 0.06
CA PRO A 205 49.24 -1.55 0.30
C PRO A 205 50.49 -1.65 -0.56
N GLY A 206 51.40 -0.70 -0.39
CA GLY A 206 52.76 -0.85 -0.84
C GLY A 206 53.39 -1.90 0.06
N THR A 207 53.91 -2.99 -0.51
CA THR A 207 54.82 -3.87 0.21
C THR A 207 56.13 -3.11 0.40
N ASN A 208 56.15 -2.13 1.30
CA ASN A 208 57.32 -1.27 1.54
C ASN A 208 58.46 -2.02 2.28
N GLY A 209 58.29 -3.32 2.51
CA GLY A 209 59.34 -4.21 2.97
C GLY A 209 59.81 -5.10 1.84
N ALA A 210 60.65 -4.59 0.94
CA ALA A 210 61.56 -5.48 0.23
C ALA A 210 62.52 -6.02 1.30
N GLY A 211 62.20 -7.20 1.83
CA GLY A 211 63.09 -7.88 2.77
C GLY A 211 64.48 -7.96 2.17
N ASN A 212 65.47 -7.41 2.88
CA ASN A 212 66.86 -7.44 2.46
C ASN A 212 67.29 -8.91 2.32
N HIS A 213 67.57 -9.35 1.09
CA HIS A 213 68.09 -10.68 0.85
C HIS A 213 69.30 -10.62 -0.08
N VAL A 214 70.28 -11.46 0.22
CA VAL A 214 71.47 -11.69 -0.60
C VAL A 214 71.44 -13.13 -1.08
N HIS A 215 71.86 -13.37 -2.31
CA HIS A 215 72.08 -14.72 -2.81
C HIS A 215 73.56 -15.08 -2.60
N SER A 216 73.81 -16.19 -1.90
CA SER A 216 75.14 -16.80 -1.81
C SER A 216 75.20 -18.02 -2.71
N PHE A 217 76.22 -18.10 -3.55
CA PHE A 217 76.59 -19.35 -4.21
C PHE A 217 78.05 -19.66 -3.90
N SER A 218 78.35 -20.95 -3.75
CA SER A 218 79.72 -21.43 -3.53
C SER A 218 80.20 -22.07 -4.82
N ALA A 219 81.23 -21.48 -5.43
CA ALA A 219 81.94 -22.08 -6.56
C ALA A 219 83.35 -22.43 -6.10
N SER A 220 83.71 -23.71 -6.23
CA SER A 220 85.06 -24.20 -5.95
C SER A 220 85.82 -24.29 -7.28
N PHE A 221 86.80 -23.43 -7.50
CA PHE A 221 87.71 -23.54 -8.63
C PHE A 221 88.97 -24.28 -8.15
N GLY A 222 89.19 -25.49 -8.65
CA GLY A 222 90.46 -26.18 -8.49
C GLY A 222 91.45 -25.67 -9.52
N VAL A 223 92.50 -24.98 -9.08
CA VAL A 223 93.69 -24.72 -9.91
C VAL A 223 94.72 -25.80 -9.58
N ASP A 224 94.83 -26.81 -10.43
CA ASP A 224 95.91 -27.80 -10.35
C ASP A 224 97.17 -27.18 -10.96
N PHE A 225 98.09 -26.67 -10.13
CA PHE A 225 99.44 -26.32 -10.58
C PHE A 225 100.27 -27.60 -10.73
N ASN A 226 100.10 -28.29 -11.86
CA ASN A 226 100.87 -29.48 -12.17
C ASN A 226 102.05 -29.17 -13.11
N SER A 227 103.00 -28.37 -12.64
CA SER A 227 104.35 -28.33 -13.22
C SER A 227 105.30 -27.61 -12.26
N GLY A 228 106.37 -28.30 -11.84
CA GLY A 228 107.39 -27.82 -10.91
C GLY A 228 108.28 -26.70 -11.46
N ASP A 229 107.69 -25.58 -11.85
CA ASP A 229 108.38 -24.34 -12.19
C ASP A 229 107.96 -23.23 -11.21
N PRO A 230 108.85 -22.78 -10.30
CA PRO A 230 108.53 -21.80 -9.26
C PRO A 230 108.42 -20.35 -9.79
N THR A 231 108.34 -20.14 -11.11
CA THR A 231 108.26 -18.80 -11.71
C THR A 231 106.93 -18.47 -12.40
N ASP A 232 105.95 -19.36 -12.36
CA ASP A 232 104.64 -19.14 -12.99
C ASP A 232 103.75 -18.21 -12.14
N LYS A 233 104.01 -16.89 -12.27
CA LYS A 233 103.20 -15.86 -11.63
C LYS A 233 101.89 -15.70 -12.40
N VAL A 234 100.79 -16.21 -11.83
CA VAL A 234 99.44 -15.84 -12.25
C VAL A 234 99.29 -14.34 -12.08
N ARG A 235 99.21 -13.62 -13.20
CA ARG A 235 98.99 -12.17 -13.25
C ARG A 235 97.50 -11.92 -13.01
N GLU A 236 97.09 -11.76 -11.76
CA GLU A 236 95.72 -11.36 -11.45
C GLU A 236 95.54 -9.88 -11.79
N GLN A 237 94.77 -9.62 -12.86
CA GLN A 237 94.28 -8.29 -13.18
C GLN A 237 93.11 -7.98 -12.23
N SER A 238 93.44 -7.57 -11.00
CA SER A 238 92.50 -7.01 -10.06
C SER A 238 92.22 -5.54 -10.44
N GLY A 239 90.98 -5.28 -10.84
CA GLY A 239 90.38 -3.94 -10.81
C GLY A 239 89.56 -3.83 -9.54
N ASP A 240 89.84 -2.79 -8.75
CA ASP A 240 89.16 -2.36 -7.52
C ASP A 240 89.49 -3.11 -6.22
N ASN A 241 90.55 -2.61 -5.58
CA ASN A 241 90.59 -2.01 -4.23
C ASN A 241 89.90 -2.77 -3.08
N ASP A 242 90.65 -3.64 -2.41
CA ASP A 242 90.77 -3.62 -0.95
C ASP A 242 92.05 -4.35 -0.51
N ASN A 243 92.85 -3.69 0.31
CA ASN A 243 94.18 -4.12 0.73
C ASN A 243 94.10 -5.36 1.64
N ASN A 244 94.29 -6.55 1.08
CA ASN A 244 94.63 -7.74 1.88
C ASN A 244 95.54 -8.68 1.09
N GLU A 245 96.79 -8.27 0.93
CA GLU A 245 97.88 -9.10 0.41
C GLU A 245 98.20 -10.19 1.44
N THR A 246 97.60 -11.37 1.29
CA THR A 246 97.95 -12.57 2.05
C THR A 246 98.91 -13.40 1.20
N VAL A 247 100.17 -13.47 1.62
CA VAL A 247 101.24 -14.22 0.95
C VAL A 247 101.10 -15.71 1.25
N CYS A 248 101.10 -16.54 0.21
CA CYS A 248 100.82 -17.97 0.28
C CYS A 248 102.11 -18.80 0.10
N SER A 249 102.54 -19.60 1.09
CA SER A 249 103.60 -20.63 0.96
C SER A 249 103.04 -22.00 0.57
N GLU A 250 103.87 -22.85 -0.07
CA GLU A 250 103.55 -24.21 -0.55
C GLU A 250 102.58 -25.01 0.36
N GLY A 251 101.51 -25.56 -0.22
CA GLY A 251 100.71 -26.62 0.39
C GLY A 251 99.45 -26.21 1.18
N HIS A 252 98.88 -25.02 0.98
CA HIS A 252 97.56 -24.70 1.55
C HIS A 252 96.51 -24.42 0.48
N LYS A 253 95.24 -24.69 0.85
CA LYS A 253 94.05 -24.48 0.02
C LYS A 253 93.47 -23.10 0.28
N HIS A 254 93.12 -22.38 -0.78
CA HIS A 254 92.29 -21.19 -0.67
C HIS A 254 90.81 -21.58 -0.64
N ASN A 255 90.14 -21.30 0.47
CA ASN A 255 88.69 -21.26 0.51
C ASN A 255 88.27 -19.81 0.33
N LEU A 256 87.76 -19.47 -0.86
CA LEU A 256 86.98 -18.25 -1.02
C LEU A 256 85.64 -18.48 -0.31
N ASN A 257 85.57 -18.08 0.97
CA ASN A 257 84.34 -18.20 1.73
C ASN A 257 83.34 -17.16 1.21
N ASN A 258 82.22 -17.66 0.68
CA ASN A 258 81.01 -16.92 0.29
C ASN A 258 81.22 -15.63 -0.52
N VAL A 259 81.06 -15.72 -1.84
CA VAL A 259 80.82 -14.52 -2.67
C VAL A 259 79.33 -14.17 -2.61
N ASN A 260 79.01 -13.03 -2.02
CA ASN A 260 77.64 -12.52 -1.96
C ASN A 260 77.41 -11.54 -3.12
N THR A 261 76.23 -11.62 -3.73
CA THR A 261 75.76 -10.55 -4.62
C THR A 261 75.40 -9.29 -3.81
N SER A 262 75.63 -8.09 -4.34
CA SER A 262 75.17 -6.84 -3.71
C SER A 262 73.64 -6.80 -3.69
N ALA A 263 73.03 -6.37 -2.59
CA ALA A 263 71.58 -6.24 -2.51
C ALA A 263 71.05 -5.35 -3.64
N GLY A 264 70.14 -5.87 -4.46
CA GLY A 264 69.37 -5.05 -5.40
C GLY A 264 68.49 -4.13 -4.57
N GLY A 265 68.87 -2.85 -4.48
CA GLY A 265 68.31 -1.88 -3.55
C GLY A 265 66.78 -1.77 -3.54
N ALA A 266 66.27 -0.98 -2.60
CA ALA A 266 64.83 -0.82 -2.38
C ALA A 266 64.09 -0.48 -3.68
N HIS A 267 63.12 -1.32 -4.05
CA HIS A 267 62.19 -1.05 -5.14
C HIS A 267 60.76 -1.26 -4.65
N SER A 268 59.82 -0.57 -5.29
CA SER A 268 58.41 -0.56 -4.92
C SER A 268 57.57 -1.10 -6.07
N HIS A 269 56.55 -1.89 -5.75
CA HIS A 269 55.49 -2.23 -6.68
C HIS A 269 54.31 -1.30 -6.46
N VAL A 270 53.88 -0.62 -7.52
CA VAL A 270 52.59 0.06 -7.52
C VAL A 270 51.53 -0.96 -7.93
N VAL A 271 50.74 -1.42 -6.97
CA VAL A 271 49.52 -2.17 -7.27
C VAL A 271 48.46 -1.12 -7.59
N ASN A 272 48.26 -0.85 -8.88
CA ASN A 272 47.11 -0.03 -9.29
C ASN A 272 45.86 -0.82 -8.92
N SER A 273 45.01 -0.25 -8.06
CA SER A 273 43.67 -0.78 -7.86
C SER A 273 43.02 -0.87 -9.24
N HIS A 274 42.77 -2.08 -9.73
CA HIS A 274 41.87 -2.26 -10.84
C HIS A 274 40.53 -1.74 -10.32
N ALA A 275 40.11 -0.57 -10.80
CA ALA A 275 38.77 -0.11 -10.55
C ALA A 275 37.86 -1.21 -11.10
N HIS A 276 37.27 -2.01 -10.22
CA HIS A 276 36.03 -2.65 -10.58
C HIS A 276 35.10 -1.46 -10.79
N GLY A 277 34.95 -1.06 -12.05
CA GLY A 277 33.79 -0.34 -12.53
C GLY A 277 32.59 -1.26 -12.34
N GLY A 278 32.30 -1.64 -11.09
CA GLY A 278 30.97 -1.95 -10.67
C GLY A 278 30.20 -0.74 -11.13
N LYS A 279 29.22 -0.98 -12.01
CA LYS A 279 28.25 0.05 -12.33
C LYS A 279 27.75 0.54 -10.98
N THR A 280 28.28 1.66 -10.49
CA THR A 280 27.54 2.46 -9.54
C THR A 280 26.23 2.66 -10.26
N GLY A 281 25.13 2.33 -9.61
CA GLY A 281 23.80 2.56 -10.16
C GLY A 281 23.61 4.05 -10.37
N THR A 282 24.24 4.60 -11.40
CA THR A 282 24.03 5.94 -11.97
C THR A 282 22.74 5.92 -12.78
N GLY A 283 21.85 4.96 -12.53
CA GLY A 283 20.47 5.08 -12.87
C GLY A 283 19.92 6.26 -12.09
N LEU A 284 20.00 7.44 -12.71
CA LEU A 284 19.36 8.71 -12.31
C LEU A 284 17.84 8.57 -12.09
N ASP A 285 17.31 7.36 -12.26
CA ASP A 285 15.91 7.01 -12.17
C ASP A 285 15.49 6.48 -10.80
N GLY A 286 16.39 6.39 -9.81
CA GLY A 286 16.08 5.94 -8.45
C GLY A 286 15.56 4.49 -8.35
N VAL A 287 15.49 3.95 -7.15
CA VAL A 287 14.83 2.67 -6.87
C VAL A 287 13.36 2.93 -6.54
N GLU A 288 12.47 2.25 -7.26
CA GLU A 288 11.02 2.18 -6.98
C GLU A 288 10.70 0.75 -6.52
N ASN A 289 10.24 0.60 -5.28
CA ASN A 289 10.00 -0.69 -4.63
C ASN A 289 8.52 -0.90 -4.27
N ARG A 290 7.62 -0.20 -4.94
CA ARG A 290 6.17 -0.34 -4.73
C ARG A 290 5.68 -1.68 -5.28
N PRO A 291 4.97 -2.51 -4.47
CA PRO A 291 4.29 -3.70 -4.96
C PRO A 291 3.22 -3.37 -6.02
N PRO A 292 2.72 -4.37 -6.78
CA PRO A 292 1.53 -4.19 -7.60
C PRO A 292 0.38 -3.60 -6.78
N TYR A 293 -0.29 -2.58 -7.31
CA TYR A 293 -1.31 -1.83 -6.57
C TYR A 293 -2.57 -1.59 -7.40
N PHE A 294 -3.69 -1.39 -6.70
CA PHE A 294 -4.95 -0.92 -7.24
C PHE A 294 -5.24 0.46 -6.63
N ALA A 295 -5.40 1.49 -7.45
CA ALA A 295 -5.57 2.86 -6.98
C ALA A 295 -7.05 3.19 -6.73
N LEU A 296 -7.35 3.61 -5.50
CA LEU A 296 -8.65 4.12 -5.08
C LEU A 296 -8.52 5.62 -4.76
N CYS A 297 -9.61 6.37 -4.90
CA CYS A 297 -9.64 7.74 -4.38
C CYS A 297 -9.73 7.71 -2.86
N PHE A 298 -9.09 8.67 -2.18
CA PHE A 298 -9.45 8.99 -0.80
C PHE A 298 -10.45 10.14 -0.82
N ILE A 299 -11.59 9.97 -0.15
CA ILE A 299 -12.61 11.01 -0.01
C ILE A 299 -12.85 11.34 1.46
N MET A 300 -13.07 12.62 1.76
CA MET A 300 -13.32 13.13 3.10
C MET A 300 -14.78 13.58 3.23
N LYS A 301 -15.44 13.18 4.31
CA LYS A 301 -16.78 13.65 4.64
C LYS A 301 -16.72 15.15 4.95
N LEU A 302 -17.47 15.96 4.18
CA LEU A 302 -17.58 17.40 4.38
C LEU A 302 -18.48 17.75 5.55
#